data_AF-A8ZUT3-F1
#
_entry.id   AF-A8ZUT3-F1
#
_cell.length_a   1.000
_cell.length_b   1.000
_cell.length_c   1.000
_cell.angle_alpha   90.00
_cell.angle_beta   90.00
_cell.angle_gamma   90.00
#
_symmetry.space_group_name_H-M   'P 1'
#
loop_
_entity.id
_entity.type
_entity.pdbx_description
1 polymer ?
#
loop_
_entity_poly.entity_id
_entity_poly.type
_entity_poly.pdbx_seq_one_letter_code
_entity_poly.pdbx_strand_id
1 'polypeptide(L)'
;MPQDSSIPLFYLKTMILLGIWVYLSWLYSIGSLIHERYSEFVKPPIKRFRFCMTYNFVYSFCFIFGIIPFEILMPFHLVDFVTMIYSLYFISKLIITVGKKRKVKVQDYVGTLMFAWLYFIGIWFIQPRINRLFLSNDT
;
A
#
# COMPACT_ATOMS: atom_id res chain seq x y z
N MET A 1 4.01 43.70 -3.35
CA MET A 1 3.34 42.79 -4.30
C MET A 1 2.68 41.69 -3.50
N PRO A 2 1.37 41.42 -3.66
CA PRO A 2 0.75 40.25 -3.04
C PRO A 2 1.41 39.00 -3.66
N GLN A 3 2.02 38.18 -2.80
CA GLN A 3 2.58 36.90 -3.23
C GLN A 3 1.41 36.00 -3.64
N ASP A 4 1.42 35.52 -4.88
CA ASP A 4 0.39 34.61 -5.36
C ASP A 4 0.45 33.30 -4.57
N SER A 5 -0.52 33.15 -3.66
CA SER A 5 -0.68 31.97 -2.81
C SER A 5 -0.94 30.66 -3.58
N SER A 6 -1.24 30.73 -4.89
CA SER A 6 -1.49 29.56 -5.73
C SER A 6 -0.23 28.73 -6.00
N ILE A 7 0.92 29.39 -6.18
CA ILE A 7 2.18 28.74 -6.54
C ILE A 7 2.70 27.87 -5.37
N PRO A 8 2.84 28.39 -4.12
CA PRO A 8 3.24 27.55 -2.99
C PRO A 8 2.28 26.39 -2.71
N LEU A 9 0.97 26.60 -2.88
CA LEU A 9 -0.03 25.55 -2.68
C LEU A 9 0.12 24.40 -3.68
N PHE A 10 0.40 24.72 -4.95
CA PHE A 10 0.64 23.71 -5.98
C PHE A 10 1.85 22.82 -5.65
N TYR A 11 2.97 23.43 -5.23
CA TYR A 11 4.16 22.66 -4.84
C TYR A 11 3.88 21.78 -3.62
N LEU A 12 3.20 22.30 -2.60
CA LEU A 12 2.84 21.55 -1.41
C LEU A 12 1.98 20.32 -1.76
N LYS A 13 0.92 20.52 -2.57
CA LYS A 13 0.05 19.43 -3.05
C LYS A 13 0.85 18.36 -3.79
N THR A 14 1.76 18.78 -4.67
CA THR A 14 2.62 17.88 -5.44
C THR A 14 3.56 17.09 -4.52
N MET A 15 4.18 17.72 -3.52
CA MET A 15 5.04 17.03 -2.54
C MET A 15 4.27 15.98 -1.73
N ILE A 16 3.05 16.30 -1.27
CA ILE A 16 2.19 15.36 -0.53
C ILE A 16 1.83 14.17 -1.42
N LEU A 17 1.43 14.41 -2.68
CA LEU A 17 1.08 13.35 -3.61
C LEU A 17 2.26 12.40 -3.86
N LEU A 18 3.46 12.95 -4.08
CA LEU A 18 4.66 12.15 -4.29
C LEU A 18 4.95 11.26 -3.07
N GLY A 19 4.83 11.79 -1.85
CA GLY A 19 4.98 11.00 -0.62
C GLY A 19 4.01 9.82 -0.53
N ILE A 20 2.73 10.05 -0.84
CA ILE A 20 1.69 8.99 -0.87
C ILE A 20 2.02 7.96 -1.96
N TRP A 21 2.40 8.42 -3.16
CA TRP A 21 2.70 7.53 -4.28
C TRP A 21 3.96 6.70 -4.07
N VAL A 22 4.97 7.21 -3.37
CA VAL A 22 6.13 6.41 -2.95
C VAL A 22 5.68 5.27 -2.04
N TYR A 23 4.85 5.56 -1.04
CA TYR A 23 4.31 4.54 -0.14
C TYR A 23 3.45 3.50 -0.88
N LEU A 24 2.53 3.93 -1.74
CA LEU A 24 1.69 3.04 -2.55
C LEU A 24 2.56 2.18 -3.49
N SER A 25 3.59 2.76 -4.09
CA SER A 25 4.51 2.04 -4.98
C SER A 25 5.31 0.99 -4.21
N TRP A 26 5.75 1.32 -2.99
CA TRP A 26 6.41 0.37 -2.10
C TRP A 26 5.49 -0.82 -1.76
N LEU A 27 4.23 -0.57 -1.37
CA LEU A 27 3.23 -1.62 -1.11
C LEU A 27 2.98 -2.48 -2.36
N TYR A 28 2.77 -1.85 -3.51
CA TYR A 28 2.52 -2.53 -4.79
C TYR A 28 3.70 -3.46 -5.16
N SER A 29 4.92 -2.97 -4.97
CA SER A 29 6.15 -3.70 -5.27
C SER A 29 6.27 -4.95 -4.40
N ILE A 30 6.08 -4.80 -3.08
CA ILE A 30 6.13 -5.93 -2.15
C ILE A 30 5.06 -6.98 -2.49
N GLY A 31 3.81 -6.55 -2.68
CA GLY A 31 2.71 -7.44 -2.98
C GLY A 31 2.92 -8.21 -4.29
N SER A 32 3.43 -7.53 -5.33
CA SER A 32 3.67 -8.14 -6.63
C SER A 32 4.88 -9.07 -6.61
N LEU A 33 6.02 -8.65 -6.07
CA LEU A 33 7.26 -9.43 -6.04
C LEU A 33 7.10 -10.73 -5.23
N ILE A 34 6.49 -10.67 -4.04
CA ILE A 34 6.28 -11.85 -3.22
C ILE A 34 5.28 -12.80 -3.89
N HIS A 35 4.19 -12.27 -4.45
CA HIS A 35 3.23 -13.11 -5.13
C HIS A 35 3.81 -13.77 -6.38
N GLU A 36 4.62 -13.06 -7.18
CA GLU A 36 5.27 -13.61 -8.36
C GLU A 36 6.19 -14.78 -8.00
N ARG A 37 7.05 -14.59 -6.98
CA ARG A 37 8.00 -15.62 -6.53
C ARG A 37 7.34 -16.81 -5.84
N TYR A 38 6.22 -16.62 -5.15
CA TYR A 38 5.57 -17.65 -4.33
C TYR A 38 4.14 -17.98 -4.75
N SER A 39 3.78 -17.70 -6.01
CA SER A 39 2.43 -17.87 -6.54
C SER A 39 1.86 -19.27 -6.32
N GLU A 40 2.72 -20.30 -6.35
CA GLU A 40 2.33 -21.70 -6.12
C GLU A 40 1.84 -21.98 -4.69
N PHE A 41 2.33 -21.23 -3.70
CA PHE A 41 1.99 -21.43 -2.28
C PHE A 41 0.88 -20.50 -1.78
N VAL A 42 0.46 -19.54 -2.62
CA VAL A 42 -0.33 -18.38 -2.20
C VAL A 42 -1.70 -18.40 -2.88
N LYS A 43 -2.75 -18.61 -2.08
CA LYS A 43 -4.17 -18.53 -2.53
C LYS A 43 -4.78 -17.12 -2.68
N PRO A 44 -4.31 -16.05 -1.98
CA PRO A 44 -4.90 -14.70 -2.13
C PRO A 44 -4.95 -14.20 -3.58
N PRO A 45 -6.08 -13.64 -4.05
CA PRO A 45 -6.22 -13.19 -5.43
C PRO A 45 -5.48 -11.87 -5.70
N ILE A 46 -4.35 -11.92 -6.41
CA ILE A 46 -3.56 -10.72 -6.78
C ILE A 46 -4.34 -9.71 -7.63
N LYS A 47 -5.29 -10.17 -8.46
CA LYS A 47 -6.10 -9.27 -9.32
C LYS A 47 -6.86 -8.23 -8.49
N ARG A 48 -7.44 -8.64 -7.36
CA ARG A 48 -8.16 -7.72 -6.45
C ARG A 48 -7.20 -6.73 -5.80
N PHE A 49 -6.03 -7.18 -5.38
CA PHE A 49 -4.98 -6.31 -4.83
C PHE A 49 -4.55 -5.25 -5.84
N ARG A 50 -4.23 -5.65 -7.08
CA ARG A 50 -3.82 -4.71 -8.14
C ARG A 50 -4.92 -3.68 -8.43
N PHE A 51 -6.18 -4.11 -8.52
CA PHE A 51 -7.31 -3.20 -8.69
C PHE A 51 -7.41 -2.18 -7.55
N CYS A 52 -7.33 -2.64 -6.29
CA CYS A 52 -7.33 -1.75 -5.13
C CYS A 52 -6.16 -0.75 -5.19
N MET A 53 -4.96 -1.18 -5.53
CA MET A 53 -3.81 -0.29 -5.65
C MET A 53 -4.01 0.77 -6.75
N THR A 54 -4.48 0.38 -7.94
CA THR A 54 -4.79 1.31 -9.02
C THR A 54 -5.84 2.34 -8.60
N TYR A 55 -6.88 1.90 -7.89
CA TYR A 55 -7.89 2.80 -7.34
C TYR A 55 -7.27 3.85 -6.39
N ASN A 56 -6.41 3.44 -5.45
CA ASN A 56 -5.76 4.37 -4.51
C ASN A 56 -4.90 5.43 -5.23
N PHE A 57 -4.14 5.04 -6.27
CA PHE A 57 -3.32 5.98 -7.06
C PHE A 57 -4.18 7.05 -7.75
N VAL A 58 -5.27 6.63 -8.40
CA VAL A 58 -6.17 7.54 -9.13
C VAL A 58 -6.93 8.43 -8.14
N TYR A 59 -7.47 7.84 -7.07
CA TYR A 59 -8.21 8.56 -6.05
C TYR A 59 -7.36 9.64 -5.39
N SER A 60 -6.13 9.33 -4.97
CA SER A 60 -5.26 10.31 -4.30
C SER A 60 -4.91 11.49 -5.20
N PHE A 61 -4.74 11.26 -6.51
CA PHE A 61 -4.52 12.31 -7.49
C PHE A 61 -5.74 13.23 -7.63
N CYS A 62 -6.93 12.63 -7.87
CA CYS A 62 -8.17 13.38 -7.99
C CYS A 62 -8.49 14.20 -6.73
N PHE A 63 -8.25 13.64 -5.55
CA PHE A 63 -8.50 14.27 -4.27
C PHE A 63 -7.58 15.45 -3.99
N ILE A 64 -6.26 15.29 -4.19
CA ILE A 64 -5.29 16.36 -3.89
C ILE A 64 -5.45 17.56 -4.82
N PHE A 65 -5.67 17.31 -6.11
CA PHE A 65 -5.83 18.38 -7.10
C PHE A 65 -7.26 18.92 -7.19
N GLY A 66 -8.23 18.28 -6.54
CA GLY A 66 -9.63 18.73 -6.57
C GLY A 66 -10.24 18.63 -7.97
N ILE A 67 -9.88 17.59 -8.74
CA ILE A 67 -10.36 17.38 -10.11
C ILE A 67 -11.88 17.13 -10.13
N ILE A 68 -12.39 16.50 -9.08
CA ILE A 68 -13.81 16.20 -8.88
C ILE A 68 -14.30 17.02 -7.68
N PRO A 69 -15.52 17.57 -7.72
CA PRO A 69 -16.13 18.26 -6.58
C PRO A 69 -16.10 17.41 -5.31
N PHE A 70 -15.81 18.05 -4.18
CA PHE A 70 -15.59 17.38 -2.90
C PHE A 70 -16.81 16.56 -2.45
N GLU A 71 -18.02 17.06 -2.70
CA GLU A 71 -19.29 16.44 -2.33
C GLU A 71 -19.50 15.10 -3.05
N ILE A 72 -19.02 15.00 -4.29
CA ILE A 72 -19.08 13.78 -5.09
C ILE A 72 -17.96 12.83 -4.67
N LEU A 73 -16.78 13.36 -4.34
CA LEU A 73 -15.60 12.56 -4.02
C LEU A 73 -15.61 11.99 -2.60
N MET A 74 -16.30 12.64 -1.66
CA MET A 74 -16.31 12.25 -0.24
C MET A 74 -16.83 10.82 0.01
N PRO A 75 -17.92 10.33 -0.62
CA PRO A 75 -18.33 8.92 -0.50
C PRO A 75 -17.27 7.93 -1.00
N PHE A 76 -16.52 8.31 -2.04
CA PHE A 76 -15.43 7.50 -2.60
C PHE A 76 -14.20 7.46 -1.68
N HIS A 77 -14.08 8.39 -0.74
CA HIS A 77 -13.04 8.35 0.29
C HIS A 77 -13.17 7.13 1.20
N LEU A 78 -14.40 6.75 1.56
CA LEU A 78 -14.61 5.54 2.37
C LEU A 78 -14.23 4.28 1.58
N VAL A 79 -14.49 4.27 0.28
CA VAL A 79 -14.06 3.18 -0.60
C VAL A 79 -12.52 3.13 -0.65
N ASP A 80 -11.85 4.28 -0.77
CA ASP A 80 -10.39 4.39 -0.72
C ASP A 80 -9.84 3.78 0.58
N PHE A 81 -10.40 4.18 1.72
CA PHE A 81 -10.05 3.62 3.01
C PHE A 81 -10.19 2.09 3.03
N VAL A 82 -11.34 1.55 2.59
CA VAL A 82 -11.57 0.09 2.53
C VAL A 82 -10.56 -0.61 1.62
N THR A 83 -10.26 -0.04 0.46
CA THR A 83 -9.27 -0.62 -0.46
C THR A 83 -7.85 -0.59 0.10
N MET A 84 -7.49 0.48 0.83
CA MET A 84 -6.22 0.58 1.55
C MET A 84 -6.13 -0.52 2.63
N ILE A 85 -7.18 -0.68 3.46
CA ILE A 85 -7.21 -1.75 4.48
C ILE A 85 -7.04 -3.12 3.84
N TYR A 86 -7.75 -3.37 2.74
CA TYR A 86 -7.63 -4.63 2.02
C TYR A 86 -6.20 -4.87 1.51
N SER A 87 -5.55 -3.84 0.96
CA SER A 87 -4.16 -3.93 0.49
C SER A 87 -3.19 -4.24 1.62
N LEU A 88 -3.34 -3.60 2.79
CA LEU A 88 -2.53 -3.89 3.97
C LEU A 88 -2.75 -5.30 4.51
N TYR A 89 -4.01 -5.74 4.55
CA TYR A 89 -4.38 -7.13 4.87
C TYR A 89 -3.71 -8.11 3.90
N PHE A 90 -3.80 -7.86 2.60
CA PHE A 90 -3.27 -8.72 1.56
C PHE A 90 -1.76 -8.89 1.73
N ILE A 91 -1.01 -7.78 1.82
CA ILE A 91 0.45 -7.79 1.96
C ILE A 91 0.88 -8.46 3.26
N SER A 92 0.23 -8.13 4.38
CA SER A 92 0.59 -8.67 5.68
C SER A 92 0.38 -10.17 5.76
N LYS A 93 -0.78 -10.62 5.28
CA LYS A 93 -1.10 -12.04 5.19
C LYS A 93 -0.16 -12.76 4.23
N LEU A 94 0.16 -12.15 3.08
CA LEU A 94 1.06 -12.69 2.08
C LEU A 94 2.47 -12.94 2.66
N ILE A 95 3.09 -11.93 3.26
CA ILE A 95 4.42 -12.01 3.88
C ILE A 95 4.48 -13.17 4.89
N ILE A 96 3.50 -13.26 5.79
CA ILE A 96 3.51 -14.27 6.85
C ILE A 96 3.16 -15.67 6.32
N THR A 97 2.27 -15.77 5.32
CA THR A 97 1.92 -17.05 4.71
C THR A 97 3.12 -17.67 4.01
N VAL A 98 3.84 -16.87 3.22
CA VAL A 98 5.08 -17.31 2.56
C VAL A 98 6.14 -17.67 3.58
N GLY A 99 6.36 -16.83 4.60
CA GLY A 99 7.38 -17.09 5.62
C GLY A 99 7.13 -18.33 6.47
N LYS A 100 5.86 -18.66 6.79
CA LYS A 100 5.52 -19.84 7.61
C LYS A 100 5.21 -21.09 6.78
N LYS A 101 5.06 -20.98 5.45
CA LYS A 101 4.66 -22.07 4.53
C LYS A 101 3.44 -22.88 5.02
N ARG A 102 2.52 -22.23 5.74
CA ARG A 102 1.28 -22.84 6.28
C ARG A 102 0.11 -21.87 6.23
N LYS A 103 -1.11 -22.38 6.44
CA LYS A 103 -2.29 -21.53 6.66
C LYS A 103 -2.09 -20.68 7.92
N VAL A 104 -2.26 -19.37 7.79
CA VAL A 104 -2.05 -18.38 8.86
C VAL A 104 -3.38 -17.94 9.48
N LYS A 105 -3.39 -17.72 10.79
CA LYS A 105 -4.50 -17.13 11.55
C LYS A 105 -4.35 -15.61 11.58
N VAL A 106 -5.41 -14.86 11.91
CA VAL A 106 -5.37 -13.38 12.00
C VAL A 106 -4.27 -12.88 12.93
N GLN A 107 -4.14 -13.50 14.10
CA GLN A 107 -3.09 -13.20 15.09
C GLN A 107 -1.66 -13.35 14.54
N ASP A 108 -1.45 -14.17 13.50
CA ASP A 108 -0.12 -14.38 12.92
C ASP A 108 0.35 -13.14 12.12
N TYR A 109 -0.56 -12.34 11.56
CA TYR A 109 -0.23 -11.22 10.66
C TYR A 109 -0.75 -9.86 11.08
N VAL A 110 -1.57 -9.75 12.13
CA VAL A 110 -2.11 -8.46 12.61
C VAL A 110 -1.02 -7.45 12.96
N GLY A 111 0.09 -7.91 13.56
CA GLY A 111 1.23 -7.03 13.85
C GLY A 111 1.90 -6.51 12.58
N THR A 112 2.06 -7.36 11.56
CA THR A 112 2.56 -6.93 10.24
C THR A 112 1.62 -5.93 9.58
N LEU A 113 0.30 -6.06 9.78
CA LEU A 113 -0.70 -5.11 9.27
C LEU A 113 -0.57 -3.75 9.93
N MET A 114 -0.45 -3.72 11.26
CA MET A 114 -0.23 -2.48 12.01
C MET A 114 1.08 -1.80 11.61
N PHE A 115 2.16 -2.56 11.42
CA PHE A 115 3.41 -2.01 10.90
C PHE A 115 3.25 -1.48 9.48
N ALA A 116 2.62 -2.23 8.58
CA ALA A 116 2.42 -1.80 7.20
C ALA A 116 1.63 -0.47 7.14
N TRP A 117 0.61 -0.33 7.99
CA TRP A 117 -0.14 0.92 8.13
C TRP A 117 0.75 2.08 8.58
N LEU A 118 1.56 1.87 9.63
CA LEU A 118 2.43 2.88 10.22
C LEU A 118 3.73 3.03 9.42
N TYR A 119 3.63 3.33 8.13
CA TYR A 119 4.70 3.36 7.12
C TYR A 119 6.11 3.70 7.65
N PHE A 120 6.28 4.87 8.29
CA PHE A 120 7.57 5.34 8.80
C PHE A 120 8.25 4.37 9.77
N ILE A 121 7.47 3.74 10.64
CA ILE A 121 7.96 2.75 11.61
C ILE A 121 7.96 1.36 10.95
N GLY A 122 6.93 1.07 10.16
CA GLY A 122 6.66 -0.21 9.54
C GLY A 122 7.78 -0.73 8.66
N ILE A 123 8.38 0.15 7.85
CA ILE A 123 9.46 -0.22 6.92
C ILE A 123 10.59 -0.94 7.66
N TRP A 124 11.01 -0.44 8.82
CA TRP A 124 12.12 -1.01 9.59
C TRP A 124 11.85 -2.44 10.06
N PHE A 125 10.58 -2.78 10.31
CA PHE A 125 10.20 -4.13 10.74
C PHE A 125 9.85 -5.06 9.57
N ILE A 126 9.26 -4.52 8.51
CA ILE A 126 8.82 -5.28 7.34
C ILE A 126 9.98 -5.58 6.40
N GLN A 127 10.85 -4.61 6.13
CA GLN A 127 11.94 -4.76 5.17
C GLN A 127 12.88 -5.93 5.50
N PRO A 128 13.36 -6.11 6.76
CA PRO A 128 14.20 -7.26 7.10
C PRO A 128 13.49 -8.60 6.95
N ARG A 129 12.17 -8.64 7.17
CA ARG A 129 11.37 -9.86 6.97
C ARG A 129 11.31 -10.23 5.49
N ILE A 130 11.09 -9.24 4.62
CA ILE A 130 11.08 -9.43 3.17
C ILE A 130 12.45 -9.92 2.71
N ASN A 131 13.54 -9.24 3.11
CA ASN A 131 14.89 -9.65 2.71
C ASN A 131 15.19 -11.11 3.06
N ARG A 132 14.77 -11.60 4.23
CA ARG A 132 14.91 -13.02 4.59
C ARG A 132 14.16 -13.95 3.65
N LEU A 133 12.97 -13.58 3.17
CA LEU A 133 12.22 -14.39 2.20
C LEU A 133 12.96 -14.52 0.86
N PHE A 134 13.68 -13.48 0.42
CA PHE A 134 14.36 -13.52 -0.86
C PHE A 134 15.75 -14.16 -0.76
N LEU A 135 16.51 -13.82 0.28
CA LEU A 135 17.89 -14.32 0.47
C LEU A 135 17.97 -15.79 0.88
N SER A 136 16.98 -16.32 1.61
CA SER A 136 17.05 -17.70 2.12
C SER A 136 16.78 -18.79 1.07
N ASN A 137 16.34 -18.41 -0.12
CA ASN A 137 15.96 -19.35 -1.19
C ASN A 137 16.89 -19.27 -2.40
N ASP A 138 17.91 -18.41 -2.36
CA ASP A 138 18.94 -18.25 -3.39
C ASP A 138 20.26 -18.97 -3.01
N THR A 139 20.22 -19.86 -1.99
CA THR A 139 21.28 -20.80 -1.55
C THR A 139 20.71 -22.19 -1.42
#